data_AF-A0A9D2FL13-F1
#
_entry.id   AF-A0A9D2FL13-F1
#
_cell.length_a   1.000
_cell.length_b   1.000
_cell.length_c   1.000
_cell.angle_alpha   90.00
_cell.angle_beta   90.00
_cell.angle_gamma   90.00
#
_symmetry.space_group_name_H-M   'P 1'
#
loop_
_entity.id
_entity.type
_entity.pdbx_description
1 polymer ?
#
loop_
_entity_poly.entity_id
_entity_poly.type
_entity_poly.pdbx_seq_one_letter_code
_entity_poly.pdbx_strand_id
1 'polypeptide(L)'
;MDTTVFPGCEASLRSDVLAYAAKRYGSRPEALWRTHPRYAVLRRPDSQKWYALVMDVPRDKLRIPGPGSVDVLNVKCDPILGGSLRLESGILPAYHMNKDSWLTLLLDGTVPRETVFALLDGSYRLTGPHAAGMARAPGKQTWIFPANPRRYDLAAAFARDPEILWRQRNRAAAGDTVYLYLTVPIASILYRCEVLEVDLPCPWEDRRGPDARALRMKLRETYAPGVLPIGLLQAHGIRSVRSARLAPAALVRAIAERTGCG
;
A
#
# COMPACT_ATOMS: atom_id res chain seq x y z
N MET A 1 -34.67 19.20 -41.64
CA MET A 1 -34.67 19.37 -40.17
C MET A 1 -35.63 18.32 -39.67
N ASP A 2 -35.19 17.18 -39.17
CA ASP A 2 -34.41 17.10 -37.94
C ASP A 2 -33.66 15.76 -37.92
N THR A 3 -32.33 15.81 -37.90
CA THR A 3 -31.48 14.62 -37.79
C THR A 3 -31.28 14.37 -36.31
N THR A 4 -32.10 13.50 -35.71
CA THR A 4 -31.86 13.00 -34.35
C THR A 4 -30.56 12.19 -34.36
N VAL A 5 -29.48 12.86 -33.96
CA VAL A 5 -28.21 12.24 -33.60
C VAL A 5 -28.44 11.42 -32.33
N PHE A 6 -28.49 10.10 -32.47
CA PHE A 6 -28.24 9.22 -31.32
C PHE A 6 -26.80 9.49 -30.86
N PRO A 7 -26.51 9.75 -29.58
CA PRO A 7 -25.14 9.88 -29.10
C PRO A 7 -24.47 8.50 -29.23
N GLY A 8 -23.86 8.29 -30.38
CA GLY A 8 -23.09 7.10 -30.70
C GLY A 8 -21.91 6.99 -29.77
N CYS A 9 -21.71 5.77 -29.28
CA CYS A 9 -20.45 5.21 -28.79
C CYS A 9 -19.25 6.16 -28.94
N GLU A 10 -19.00 6.99 -27.93
CA GLU A 10 -17.78 7.78 -27.90
C GLU A 10 -16.60 6.81 -27.85
N ALA A 11 -15.61 7.01 -28.72
CA ALA A 11 -14.49 6.10 -28.84
C ALA A 11 -13.77 5.98 -27.49
N SER A 12 -13.40 4.75 -27.11
CA SER A 12 -12.81 4.54 -25.79
C SER A 12 -11.56 5.40 -25.56
N LEU A 13 -11.46 6.00 -24.38
CA LEU A 13 -10.28 6.76 -23.94
C LEU A 13 -9.04 5.90 -23.68
N ARG A 14 -9.08 4.60 -23.99
CA ARG A 14 -7.95 3.66 -23.77
C ARG A 14 -6.65 4.15 -24.41
N SER A 15 -6.68 4.46 -25.71
CA SER A 15 -5.48 4.89 -26.44
C SER A 15 -4.96 6.21 -25.89
N ASP A 16 -5.85 7.10 -25.50
CA ASP A 16 -5.51 8.38 -24.88
C ASP A 16 -4.83 8.20 -23.52
N VAL A 17 -5.34 7.32 -22.67
CA VAL A 17 -4.71 6.99 -21.37
C VAL A 17 -3.31 6.45 -21.56
N LEU A 18 -3.12 5.51 -22.50
CA LEU A 18 -1.80 4.92 -22.76
C LEU A 18 -0.81 5.94 -23.34
N ALA A 19 -1.26 6.78 -24.28
CA ALA A 19 -0.46 7.84 -24.86
C ALA A 19 -0.10 8.91 -23.83
N TYR A 20 -1.06 9.31 -22.99
CA TYR A 20 -0.84 10.25 -21.89
C TYR A 20 0.19 9.71 -20.91
N ALA A 21 0.06 8.45 -20.47
CA ALA A 21 0.99 7.82 -19.55
C ALA A 21 2.42 7.70 -20.12
N ALA A 22 2.55 7.35 -21.40
CA ALA A 22 3.83 7.31 -22.09
C ALA A 22 4.48 8.69 -22.16
N LYS A 23 3.73 9.72 -22.57
CA LYS A 23 4.22 11.10 -22.70
C LYS A 23 4.54 11.74 -21.35
N ARG A 24 3.67 11.59 -20.35
CA ARG A 24 3.75 12.30 -19.07
C ARG A 24 4.70 11.64 -18.08
N TYR A 25 4.74 10.31 -18.07
CA TYR A 25 5.46 9.53 -17.05
C TYR A 25 6.55 8.62 -17.61
N GLY A 26 6.70 8.53 -18.95
CA GLY A 26 7.65 7.60 -19.58
C GLY A 26 7.32 6.13 -19.37
N SER A 27 6.08 5.81 -18.98
CA SER A 27 5.66 4.44 -18.69
C SER A 27 5.25 3.70 -19.95
N ARG A 28 5.64 2.43 -20.08
CA ARG A 28 5.16 1.54 -21.15
C ARG A 28 4.13 0.56 -20.60
N PRO A 29 3.09 0.20 -21.37
CA PRO A 29 2.13 -0.83 -20.96
C PRO A 29 2.79 -2.21 -20.93
N GLU A 30 2.56 -2.95 -19.84
CA GLU A 30 2.99 -4.33 -19.66
C GLU A 30 1.80 -5.29 -19.74
N ALA A 31 1.81 -6.22 -20.70
CA ALA A 31 0.84 -7.31 -20.78
C ALA A 31 1.33 -8.50 -19.96
N LEU A 32 0.76 -8.69 -18.76
CA LEU A 32 1.21 -9.72 -17.82
C LEU A 32 0.46 -11.05 -17.95
N TRP A 33 -0.68 -11.07 -18.64
CA TRP A 33 -1.58 -12.22 -18.68
C TRP A 33 -1.80 -12.69 -20.11
N ARG A 34 -1.37 -13.93 -20.41
CA ARG A 34 -1.54 -14.55 -21.74
C ARG A 34 -3.00 -14.68 -22.17
N THR A 35 -3.89 -14.97 -21.22
CA THR A 35 -5.34 -15.12 -21.46
C THR A 35 -6.08 -13.79 -21.58
N HIS A 36 -5.46 -12.68 -21.17
CA HIS A 36 -6.03 -11.34 -21.22
C HIS A 36 -5.02 -10.36 -21.86
N PRO A 37 -4.75 -10.50 -23.17
CA PRO A 37 -3.73 -9.71 -23.86
C PRO A 37 -4.04 -8.21 -23.91
N ARG A 38 -5.32 -7.85 -23.75
CA ARG A 38 -5.79 -6.45 -23.66
C ARG A 38 -5.66 -5.88 -22.24
N TYR A 39 -5.20 -6.63 -21.26
CA TYR A 39 -4.91 -6.08 -19.93
C TYR A 39 -3.51 -5.51 -19.93
N ALA A 40 -3.39 -4.25 -19.57
CA ALA A 40 -2.13 -3.51 -19.59
C ALA A 40 -1.88 -2.86 -18.24
N VAL A 41 -0.80 -3.26 -17.58
CA VAL A 41 -0.31 -2.63 -16.36
C VAL A 41 0.57 -1.44 -16.72
N LEU A 42 0.42 -0.35 -15.98
CA LEU A 42 1.34 0.78 -16.02
C LEU A 42 2.11 0.86 -14.71
N ARG A 43 3.44 0.78 -14.81
CA ARG A 43 4.38 0.88 -13.69
C ARG A 43 5.14 2.17 -13.71
N ARG A 44 5.45 2.69 -12.52
CA ARG A 44 6.42 3.78 -12.40
C ARG A 44 7.81 3.29 -12.81
N PRO A 45 8.57 4.05 -13.62
CA PRO A 45 9.95 3.69 -13.97
C PRO A 45 10.87 3.58 -12.75
N ASP A 46 10.67 4.46 -11.76
CA ASP A 46 11.54 4.61 -10.59
C ASP A 46 11.45 3.50 -9.53
N SER A 47 10.27 2.88 -9.40
CA SER A 47 9.95 2.01 -8.26
C SER A 47 9.25 0.72 -8.66
N GLN A 48 8.91 0.59 -9.94
CA GLN A 48 8.18 -0.56 -10.50
C GLN A 48 6.81 -0.78 -9.84
N LYS A 49 6.29 0.20 -9.08
CA LYS A 49 4.95 0.13 -8.48
C LYS A 49 3.88 0.36 -9.55
N TRP A 50 2.80 -0.42 -9.48
CA TRP A 50 1.63 -0.20 -10.33
C TRP A 50 0.92 1.05 -9.88
N TYR A 51 0.57 1.90 -10.85
CA TYR A 51 -0.29 3.05 -10.63
C TYR A 51 -1.53 3.02 -11.51
N ALA A 52 -1.53 2.21 -12.56
CA ALA A 52 -2.72 2.01 -13.35
C ALA A 52 -2.78 0.59 -13.91
N LEU A 53 -4.00 0.13 -14.16
CA LEU A 53 -4.28 -1.11 -14.88
C LEU A 53 -5.45 -0.85 -15.83
N VAL A 54 -5.18 -0.95 -17.12
CA VAL A 54 -6.18 -0.79 -18.19
C VAL A 54 -6.67 -2.18 -18.59
N MET A 55 -7.98 -2.37 -18.68
CA MET A 55 -8.60 -3.67 -18.95
C MET A 55 -9.82 -3.50 -19.85
N ASP A 56 -10.17 -4.53 -20.60
CA ASP A 56 -11.50 -4.71 -21.18
C ASP A 56 -12.30 -5.70 -20.30
N VAL A 57 -13.41 -5.25 -19.73
CA VAL A 57 -14.16 -6.03 -18.74
C VAL A 57 -15.61 -6.19 -19.20
N PRO A 58 -16.16 -7.41 -19.18
CA PRO A 58 -17.59 -7.63 -19.41
C PRO A 58 -18.47 -6.78 -18.49
N ARG A 59 -19.49 -6.13 -19.04
CA ARG A 59 -20.38 -5.20 -18.32
C ARG A 59 -21.12 -5.86 -17.15
N ASP A 60 -21.48 -7.13 -17.29
CA ASP A 60 -22.10 -7.95 -16.23
C ASP A 60 -21.19 -8.08 -14.99
N LYS A 61 -19.87 -8.24 -15.17
CA LYS A 61 -18.89 -8.33 -14.08
C LYS A 61 -18.74 -7.03 -13.32
N LEU A 62 -18.99 -5.89 -13.98
CA LEU A 62 -19.01 -4.57 -13.38
C LEU A 62 -20.38 -4.20 -12.80
N ARG A 63 -21.40 -5.05 -12.99
CA ARG A 63 -22.80 -4.82 -12.59
C ARG A 63 -23.40 -3.56 -13.22
N ILE A 64 -23.04 -3.29 -14.47
CA ILE A 64 -23.62 -2.19 -15.27
C ILE A 64 -24.45 -2.77 -16.42
N PRO A 65 -25.52 -2.07 -16.86
CA PRO A 65 -26.42 -2.58 -17.89
C PRO A 65 -25.75 -2.62 -19.28
N GLY A 66 -26.32 -3.43 -20.18
CA GLY A 66 -25.91 -3.53 -21.57
C GLY A 66 -25.00 -4.72 -21.89
N PRO A 67 -24.99 -5.19 -23.15
CA PRO A 67 -24.20 -6.34 -23.56
C PRO A 67 -22.72 -5.99 -23.77
N GLY A 68 -21.87 -7.01 -23.81
CA GLY A 68 -20.46 -6.88 -24.21
C GLY A 68 -19.52 -6.42 -23.09
N SER A 69 -18.35 -5.92 -23.51
CA SER A 69 -17.29 -5.45 -22.62
C SER A 69 -17.06 -3.96 -22.76
N VAL A 70 -16.53 -3.34 -21.71
CA VAL A 70 -16.14 -1.93 -21.68
C VAL A 70 -14.67 -1.82 -21.27
N ASP A 71 -13.92 -0.93 -21.92
CA ASP A 71 -12.58 -0.59 -21.49
C ASP A 71 -12.66 0.23 -20.20
N VAL A 72 -11.85 -0.16 -19.21
CA VAL A 72 -11.81 0.47 -17.89
C VAL A 72 -10.37 0.76 -17.48
N LEU A 73 -10.23 1.73 -16.58
CA LEU A 73 -8.98 2.10 -15.94
C LEU A 73 -9.10 1.94 -14.42
N ASN A 74 -8.29 1.05 -13.86
CA ASN A 74 -8.05 1.01 -12.43
C ASN A 74 -6.96 2.01 -12.03
N VAL A 75 -7.24 2.85 -11.05
CA VAL A 75 -6.31 3.83 -10.47
C VAL A 75 -6.33 3.78 -8.95
N LYS A 76 -5.21 4.08 -8.30
CA LYS A 76 -5.19 4.31 -6.86
C LYS A 76 -5.92 5.59 -6.50
N CYS A 77 -6.58 5.55 -5.36
CA CYS A 77 -7.30 6.67 -4.78
C CYS A 77 -6.92 6.80 -3.30
N ASP A 78 -6.99 8.03 -2.78
CA ASP A 78 -6.95 8.27 -1.35
C ASP A 78 -8.21 7.65 -0.71
N PRO A 79 -8.08 6.77 0.30
CA PRO A 79 -9.23 6.16 0.97
C PRO A 79 -10.25 7.16 1.52
N ILE A 80 -9.84 8.41 1.83
CA ILE A 80 -10.74 9.47 2.29
C ILE A 80 -11.64 9.97 1.16
N LEU A 81 -11.12 10.06 -0.06
CA LEU A 81 -11.84 10.58 -1.24
C LEU A 81 -12.60 9.50 -2.01
N GLY A 82 -12.28 8.23 -1.79
CA GLY A 82 -12.84 7.11 -2.55
C GLY A 82 -14.36 7.01 -2.48
N GLY A 83 -14.97 7.43 -1.37
CA GLY A 83 -16.44 7.43 -1.20
C GLY A 83 -17.13 8.50 -2.04
N SER A 84 -16.64 9.75 -2.02
CA SER A 84 -17.24 10.86 -2.77
C SER A 84 -17.07 10.69 -4.28
N LEU A 85 -15.91 10.22 -4.74
CA LEU A 85 -15.64 10.00 -6.16
C LEU A 85 -16.58 8.95 -6.78
N ARG A 86 -17.06 7.97 -6.00
CA ARG A 86 -18.01 6.94 -6.48
C ARG A 86 -19.44 7.45 -6.66
N LEU A 87 -19.73 8.69 -6.23
CA LEU A 87 -21.00 9.33 -6.52
C LEU A 87 -21.05 9.89 -7.94
N GLU A 88 -19.89 10.02 -8.60
CA GLU A 88 -19.79 10.46 -9.99
C GLU A 88 -20.08 9.30 -10.95
N SER A 89 -20.83 9.60 -12.01
CA SER A 89 -21.16 8.63 -13.06
C SER A 89 -19.90 8.03 -13.68
N GLY A 90 -19.90 6.71 -13.87
CA GLY A 90 -18.78 5.99 -14.49
C GLY A 90 -17.59 5.70 -13.56
N ILE A 91 -17.66 6.08 -12.28
CA ILE A 91 -16.66 5.72 -11.26
C ILE A 91 -17.22 4.61 -10.36
N LEU A 92 -16.61 3.43 -10.44
CA LEU A 92 -17.06 2.21 -9.78
C LEU A 92 -16.12 1.78 -8.65
N PRO A 93 -16.58 0.94 -7.69
CA PRO A 93 -15.70 0.21 -6.80
C PRO A 93 -14.68 -0.61 -7.59
N ALA A 94 -13.45 -0.71 -7.07
CA ALA A 94 -12.37 -1.38 -7.77
C ALA A 94 -12.70 -2.83 -8.21
N TYR A 95 -12.53 -3.11 -9.50
CA TYR A 95 -12.52 -4.44 -10.10
C TYR A 95 -11.12 -5.06 -9.96
N HIS A 96 -11.02 -6.31 -9.49
CA HIS A 96 -9.75 -7.03 -9.16
C HIS A 96 -8.81 -6.40 -8.11
N MET A 97 -8.92 -5.10 -7.83
CA MET A 97 -8.05 -4.38 -6.88
C MET A 97 -8.73 -4.15 -5.52
N ASN A 98 -7.95 -3.67 -4.55
CA ASN A 98 -8.45 -3.35 -3.21
C ASN A 98 -9.45 -2.17 -3.28
N LYS A 99 -10.70 -2.42 -2.91
CA LYS A 99 -11.81 -1.45 -2.99
C LYS A 99 -11.69 -0.25 -2.06
N ASP A 100 -10.74 -0.19 -1.13
CA ASP A 100 -10.56 0.99 -0.26
C ASP A 100 -9.54 1.98 -0.83
N SER A 101 -8.68 1.52 -1.75
CA SER A 101 -7.50 2.26 -2.19
C SER A 101 -7.37 2.35 -3.71
N TRP A 102 -8.35 1.80 -4.41
CA TRP A 102 -8.45 1.82 -5.87
C TRP A 102 -9.88 2.12 -6.29
N LEU A 103 -10.02 2.64 -7.51
CA LEU A 103 -11.27 2.88 -8.21
C LEU A 103 -11.18 2.27 -9.61
N THR A 104 -12.33 1.96 -10.20
CA THR A 104 -12.45 1.58 -11.61
C THR A 104 -13.19 2.69 -12.34
N LEU A 105 -12.56 3.28 -13.36
CA LEU A 105 -13.15 4.32 -14.20
C LEU A 105 -13.59 3.69 -15.53
N LEU A 106 -14.81 3.97 -15.97
CA LEU A 106 -15.26 3.64 -17.32
C LEU A 106 -14.57 4.57 -18.33
N LEU A 107 -14.02 4.00 -19.40
CA LEU A 107 -13.37 4.75 -20.47
C LEU A 107 -14.27 4.92 -21.70
N ASP A 108 -15.59 4.86 -21.53
CA ASP A 108 -16.61 4.93 -22.60
C ASP A 108 -17.21 6.34 -22.78
N GLY A 109 -16.56 7.37 -22.24
CA GLY A 109 -17.02 8.76 -22.27
C GLY A 109 -17.84 9.18 -21.04
N THR A 110 -18.29 8.23 -20.20
CA THR A 110 -19.08 8.55 -19.01
C THR A 110 -18.30 9.41 -18.00
N VAL A 111 -17.01 9.15 -17.84
CA VAL A 111 -16.11 9.97 -17.02
C VAL A 111 -15.42 10.98 -17.95
N PRO A 112 -15.51 12.30 -17.70
CA PRO A 112 -14.82 13.30 -18.50
C PRO A 112 -13.33 13.00 -18.62
N ARG A 113 -12.77 13.20 -19.82
CA ARG A 113 -11.36 12.92 -20.14
C ARG A 113 -10.40 13.58 -19.15
N GLU A 114 -10.70 14.81 -18.77
CA GLU A 114 -9.93 15.62 -17.83
C GLU A 114 -9.91 14.97 -16.45
N THR A 115 -11.06 14.46 -15.99
CA THR A 115 -11.19 13.73 -14.73
C THR A 115 -10.43 12.40 -14.76
N VAL A 116 -10.49 11.65 -15.88
CA VAL A 116 -9.70 10.43 -16.06
C VAL A 116 -8.20 10.72 -15.89
N PHE A 117 -7.69 11.77 -16.51
CA PHE A 117 -6.28 12.14 -16.41
C PHE A 117 -5.92 12.69 -15.03
N ALA A 118 -6.78 13.48 -14.40
CA ALA A 118 -6.55 13.98 -13.05
C ALA A 118 -6.46 12.84 -12.01
N LEU A 119 -7.31 11.82 -12.14
CA LEU A 119 -7.29 10.64 -11.28
C LEU A 119 -6.07 9.74 -11.57
N LEU A 120 -5.66 9.65 -12.84
CA LEU A 120 -4.42 8.98 -13.23
C LEU A 120 -3.18 9.66 -12.63
N ASP A 121 -3.10 11.00 -12.71
CA ASP A 121 -2.07 11.82 -12.07
C ASP A 121 -2.05 11.63 -10.55
N GLY A 122 -3.23 11.64 -9.93
CA GLY A 122 -3.40 11.37 -8.50
C GLY A 122 -2.85 10.00 -8.11
N SER A 123 -3.19 8.96 -8.87
CA SER A 123 -2.68 7.61 -8.67
C SER A 123 -1.16 7.53 -8.85
N TYR A 124 -0.61 8.17 -9.90
CA TYR A 124 0.83 8.25 -10.12
C TYR A 124 1.53 8.91 -8.92
N ARG A 125 0.96 9.99 -8.38
CA ARG A 125 1.48 10.68 -7.19
C ARG A 125 1.43 9.81 -5.93
N LEU A 126 0.29 9.15 -5.67
CA LEU A 126 0.09 8.23 -4.53
C LEU A 126 1.01 7.01 -4.57
N THR A 127 1.44 6.62 -5.76
CA THR A 127 2.38 5.51 -5.98
C THR A 127 3.81 5.97 -6.14
N GLY A 128 4.03 7.28 -6.15
CA GLY A 128 5.34 7.89 -6.10
C GLY A 128 6.12 7.45 -4.86
N PRO A 129 7.34 7.95 -4.72
CA PRO A 129 8.03 7.85 -3.47
C PRO A 129 7.11 8.49 -2.42
N HIS A 130 6.46 7.68 -1.57
CA HIS A 130 5.86 8.17 -0.33
C HIS A 130 7.00 8.82 0.41
N ALA A 131 7.09 10.14 0.32
CA ALA A 131 8.12 10.93 0.94
C ALA A 131 9.49 10.24 0.90
N ALA A 132 10.06 9.90 -0.26
CA ALA A 132 11.54 9.84 -0.34
C ALA A 132 12.19 11.19 -0.01
N GLY A 133 11.38 12.25 0.02
CA GLY A 133 11.75 13.59 0.48
C GLY A 133 10.73 14.31 1.37
N MET A 134 9.95 13.64 2.24
CA MET A 134 9.78 14.28 3.56
C MET A 134 10.97 13.82 4.37
N ALA A 135 11.76 14.79 4.83
CA ALA A 135 12.67 14.55 5.94
C ALA A 135 11.90 13.75 7.01
N ARG A 136 12.56 12.76 7.60
CA ARG A 136 12.06 12.08 8.80
C ARG A 136 11.57 13.17 9.74
N ALA A 137 10.30 13.09 10.18
CA ALA A 137 9.79 14.04 11.16
C ALA A 137 10.81 14.08 12.33
N PRO A 138 11.27 15.27 12.74
CA PRO A 138 12.32 15.38 13.73
C PRO A 138 11.90 14.66 15.03
N GLY A 139 12.86 13.99 15.67
CA GLY A 139 12.63 13.25 16.91
C GLY A 139 12.51 11.73 16.74
N LYS A 140 12.41 11.04 17.89
CA LYS A 140 12.28 9.59 17.97
C LYS A 140 10.93 9.14 17.44
N GLN A 141 10.92 8.17 16.54
CA GLN A 141 9.70 7.58 15.99
C GLN A 141 9.36 6.26 16.67
N THR A 142 8.08 5.90 16.65
CA THR A 142 7.62 4.59 17.12
C THR A 142 7.11 3.76 15.95
N TRP A 143 7.62 2.55 15.82
CA TRP A 143 7.34 1.62 14.75
C TRP A 143 6.61 0.37 15.25
N ILE A 144 5.87 -0.26 14.35
CA ILE A 144 5.33 -1.60 14.53
C ILE A 144 5.88 -2.48 13.42
N PHE A 145 6.65 -3.51 13.78
CA PHE A 145 7.23 -4.46 12.84
C PHE A 145 6.48 -5.80 12.96
N PRO A 146 6.06 -6.41 11.84
CA PRO A 146 5.48 -7.74 11.86
C PRO A 146 6.57 -8.81 12.03
N ALA A 147 6.34 -9.76 12.93
CA ALA A 147 7.15 -10.94 13.15
C ALA A 147 6.27 -12.19 12.98
N ASN A 148 6.61 -13.06 12.03
CA ASN A 148 5.90 -14.33 11.89
C ASN A 148 6.55 -15.39 12.81
N PRO A 149 5.84 -15.93 13.82
CA PRO A 149 6.41 -16.92 14.75
C PRO A 149 6.79 -18.23 14.05
N ARG A 150 6.24 -18.53 12.87
CA ARG A 150 6.70 -19.68 12.05
C ARG A 150 8.05 -19.46 11.38
N ARG A 151 8.54 -18.22 11.35
CA ARG A 151 9.83 -17.85 10.73
C ARG A 151 10.86 -17.37 11.74
N TYR A 152 10.41 -16.73 12.82
CA TYR A 152 11.28 -16.13 13.82
C TYR A 152 10.91 -16.67 15.19
N ASP A 153 11.86 -17.33 15.84
CA ASP A 153 11.77 -17.66 17.26
C ASP A 153 12.38 -16.52 18.08
N LEU A 154 11.58 -15.49 18.32
CA LEU A 154 12.01 -14.32 19.07
C LEU A 154 12.17 -14.61 20.56
N ALA A 155 11.42 -15.57 21.11
CA ALA A 155 11.58 -15.97 22.50
C ALA A 155 12.97 -16.58 22.72
N ALA A 156 13.37 -17.53 21.89
CA ALA A 156 14.70 -18.12 21.98
C ALA A 156 15.81 -17.13 21.60
N ALA A 157 15.57 -16.22 20.64
CA ALA A 157 16.55 -15.19 20.29
C ALA A 157 16.83 -14.26 21.47
N PHE A 158 15.79 -13.67 22.06
CA PHE A 158 15.94 -12.74 23.19
C PHE A 158 16.39 -13.40 24.49
N ALA A 159 16.11 -14.69 24.67
CA ALA A 159 16.67 -15.45 25.78
C ALA A 159 18.19 -15.65 25.67
N ARG A 160 18.73 -15.69 24.44
CA ARG A 160 20.18 -15.81 24.20
C ARG A 160 20.89 -14.47 24.25
N ASP A 161 20.32 -13.47 23.60
CA ASP A 161 20.90 -12.13 23.51
C ASP A 161 19.77 -11.09 23.51
N PRO A 162 19.77 -10.10 24.43
CA PRO A 162 18.79 -9.02 24.39
C PRO A 162 18.88 -8.17 23.13
N GLU A 163 19.98 -8.25 22.37
CA GLU A 163 20.19 -7.55 21.11
C GLU A 163 20.04 -8.49 19.92
N ILE A 164 19.23 -8.08 18.95
CA ILE A 164 19.03 -8.84 17.71
C ILE A 164 19.27 -7.96 16.49
N LEU A 165 19.72 -8.58 15.41
CA LEU A 165 19.72 -7.95 14.11
C LEU A 165 18.37 -8.19 13.42
N TRP A 166 17.85 -7.16 12.76
CA TRP A 166 16.60 -7.21 12.02
C TRP A 166 16.79 -6.64 10.61
N ARG A 167 16.09 -7.22 9.64
CA ARG A 167 16.19 -6.79 8.24
C ARG A 167 15.60 -5.38 8.06
N GLN A 168 16.42 -4.42 7.62
CA GLN A 168 16.01 -3.03 7.44
C GLN A 168 15.51 -2.78 6.03
N ARG A 169 14.21 -2.48 5.94
CA ARG A 169 13.52 -2.11 4.68
C ARG A 169 12.77 -0.79 4.80
N ASN A 170 12.87 -0.15 5.95
CA ASN A 170 12.18 1.05 6.36
C ASN A 170 13.23 2.11 6.76
N ARG A 171 12.76 3.27 7.25
CA ARG A 171 13.62 4.38 7.69
C ARG A 171 13.66 4.53 9.21
N ALA A 172 13.58 3.42 9.94
CA ALA A 172 13.90 3.46 11.34
C ALA A 172 15.33 4.00 11.52
N ALA A 173 15.53 4.79 12.56
CA ALA A 173 16.82 5.38 12.92
C ALA A 173 17.21 4.95 14.33
N ALA A 174 18.49 5.11 14.68
CA ALA A 174 18.94 4.91 16.05
C ALA A 174 18.12 5.75 17.04
N GLY A 175 17.77 5.16 18.18
CA GLY A 175 16.91 5.73 19.21
C GLY A 175 15.40 5.60 18.95
N ASP A 176 14.97 5.13 17.78
CA ASP A 176 13.55 4.83 17.53
C ASP A 176 13.08 3.63 18.38
N THR A 177 11.79 3.64 18.74
CA THR A 177 11.14 2.51 19.41
C THR A 177 10.48 1.58 18.39
N VAL A 178 10.64 0.28 18.57
CA VAL A 178 10.02 -0.76 17.72
C VAL A 178 9.19 -1.68 18.59
N TYR A 179 7.89 -1.77 18.30
CA TYR A 179 7.02 -2.81 18.81
C TYR A 179 6.99 -3.99 17.83
N LEU A 180 7.38 -5.19 18.28
CA LEU A 180 7.31 -6.41 17.48
C LEU A 180 5.91 -7.04 17.64
N TYR A 181 5.12 -6.95 16.58
CA TYR A 181 3.81 -7.58 16.47
C TYR A 181 3.96 -9.00 15.94
N LEU A 182 3.65 -10.00 16.77
CA LEU A 182 3.67 -11.40 16.34
C LEU A 182 2.35 -11.72 15.61
N THR A 183 2.47 -12.23 14.39
CA THR A 183 1.31 -12.57 13.56
C THR A 183 0.56 -13.78 14.12
N VAL A 184 -0.54 -14.17 13.47
CA VAL A 184 -1.30 -15.37 13.82
C VAL A 184 -0.38 -16.61 13.99
N PRO A 185 -0.63 -17.46 15.00
CA PRO A 185 -1.80 -17.48 15.88
C PRO A 185 -1.77 -16.47 17.05
N ILE A 186 -0.64 -15.80 17.30
CA ILE A 186 -0.45 -14.94 18.49
C ILE A 186 -1.22 -13.62 18.36
N ALA A 187 -1.16 -12.98 17.19
CA ALA A 187 -1.90 -11.75 16.84
C ALA A 187 -1.81 -10.63 17.92
N SER A 188 -0.62 -10.42 18.47
CA SER A 188 -0.37 -9.48 19.57
C SER A 188 1.03 -8.89 19.47
N ILE A 189 1.21 -7.65 19.94
CA ILE A 189 2.56 -7.14 20.24
C ILE A 189 3.06 -7.83 21.51
N LEU A 190 4.26 -8.42 21.45
CA LEU A 190 4.88 -9.06 22.61
C LEU A 190 6.19 -8.40 23.05
N TYR A 191 6.86 -7.61 22.19
CA TYR A 191 8.16 -7.05 22.54
C TYR A 191 8.22 -5.57 22.17
N ARG A 192 8.85 -4.78 23.03
CA ARG A 192 9.29 -3.42 22.76
C ARG A 192 10.81 -3.40 22.72
N CYS A 193 11.34 -2.88 21.63
CA CYS A 193 12.77 -2.75 21.40
C CYS A 193 13.15 -1.29 21.13
N GLU A 194 14.40 -0.95 21.38
CA GLU A 194 15.02 0.29 20.95
C GLU A 194 16.02 0.00 19.83
N VAL A 195 15.99 0.78 18.76
CA VAL A 195 16.96 0.67 17.66
C VAL A 195 18.28 1.28 18.11
N LEU A 196 19.37 0.51 18.05
CA LEU A 196 20.70 0.96 18.43
C LEU A 196 21.48 1.48 17.22
N GLU A 197 21.51 0.70 16.15
CA GLU A 197 22.29 0.97 14.94
C GLU A 197 21.46 0.62 13.70
N VAL A 198 21.71 1.32 12.61
CA VAL A 198 21.00 1.17 11.34
C VAL A 198 21.98 1.12 10.19
N ASP A 199 21.49 0.71 9.02
CA ASP A 199 22.24 0.62 7.77
C ASP A 199 23.47 -0.30 7.86
N LEU A 200 23.40 -1.29 8.76
CA LEU A 200 24.41 -2.32 8.90
C LEU A 200 24.41 -3.25 7.69
N PRO A 201 25.57 -3.81 7.31
CA PRO A 201 25.62 -4.90 6.35
C PRO A 201 24.69 -6.03 6.77
N CYS A 202 23.83 -6.47 5.85
CA CYS A 202 22.91 -7.57 6.08
C CYS A 202 23.66 -8.90 6.04
N PRO A 203 23.78 -9.66 7.15
CA PRO A 203 24.63 -10.84 7.21
C PRO A 203 23.95 -12.11 6.67
N TRP A 204 22.69 -12.02 6.24
CA TRP A 204 21.92 -13.11 5.64
C TRP A 204 21.54 -12.80 4.19
N GLU A 205 21.27 -13.84 3.43
CA GLU A 205 20.78 -13.71 2.06
C GLU A 205 19.49 -12.87 1.99
N ASP A 206 19.52 -11.88 1.09
CA ASP A 206 18.39 -11.04 0.74
C ASP A 206 18.34 -10.83 -0.77
N ARG A 207 17.13 -10.68 -1.30
CA ARG A 207 16.88 -10.42 -2.73
C ARG A 207 17.52 -9.11 -3.23
N ARG A 208 17.86 -8.19 -2.32
CA ARG A 208 18.59 -6.95 -2.63
C ARG A 208 20.10 -7.16 -2.77
N GLY A 209 20.63 -8.35 -2.47
CA GLY A 209 22.05 -8.64 -2.58
C GLY A 209 22.90 -7.68 -1.73
N PRO A 210 23.99 -7.09 -2.29
CA PRO A 210 24.90 -6.20 -1.56
C PRO A 210 24.26 -4.95 -0.94
N ASP A 211 23.12 -4.50 -1.49
CA ASP A 211 22.39 -3.33 -1.00
C ASP A 211 21.44 -3.66 0.16
N ALA A 212 21.40 -4.91 0.59
CA ALA A 212 20.63 -5.31 1.75
C ALA A 212 21.22 -4.68 3.02
N ARG A 213 20.33 -4.19 3.89
CA ARG A 213 20.69 -3.56 5.16
C ARG A 213 19.99 -4.24 6.31
N ALA A 214 20.63 -4.20 7.47
CA ALA A 214 20.09 -4.61 8.74
C ALA A 214 20.16 -3.46 9.74
N LEU A 215 19.36 -3.56 10.79
CA LEU A 215 19.45 -2.71 11.97
C LEU A 215 19.62 -3.59 13.19
N ARG A 216 20.32 -3.07 14.20
CA ARG A 216 20.45 -3.70 15.52
C ARG A 216 19.43 -3.08 16.46
N MET A 217 18.69 -3.91 17.18
CA MET A 217 17.74 -3.46 18.20
C MET A 217 17.90 -4.23 19.50
N LYS A 218 17.65 -3.55 20.61
CA LYS A 218 17.74 -4.10 21.96
C LYS A 218 16.37 -4.23 22.59
N LEU A 219 16.05 -5.40 23.14
CA LEU A 219 14.86 -5.62 23.92
C LEU A 219 14.83 -4.70 25.14
N ARG A 220 13.70 -4.03 25.36
CA ARG A 220 13.43 -3.19 26.52
C ARG A 220 12.35 -3.79 27.39
N GLU A 221 11.27 -4.26 26.78
CA GLU A 221 10.13 -4.84 27.51
C GLU A 221 9.52 -6.02 26.76
N THR A 222 8.96 -6.95 27.53
CA THR A 222 8.17 -8.08 27.05
C THR A 222 6.76 -7.99 27.61
N TYR A 223 5.76 -8.27 26.78
CA TYR A 223 4.35 -8.25 27.15
C TYR A 223 3.74 -9.64 26.95
N ALA A 224 2.81 -10.00 27.84
CA ALA A 224 2.04 -11.23 27.69
C ALA A 224 1.10 -11.15 26.48
N PRO A 225 0.83 -12.27 25.79
CA PRO A 225 -0.20 -12.32 24.77
C PRO A 225 -1.54 -11.80 25.30
N GLY A 226 -2.18 -10.90 24.56
CA GLY A 226 -3.47 -10.31 24.94
C GLY A 226 -3.41 -8.96 25.67
N VAL A 227 -2.23 -8.52 26.14
CA VAL A 227 -2.06 -7.15 26.68
C VAL A 227 -2.20 -6.12 25.56
N LEU A 228 -1.53 -6.37 24.44
CA LEU A 228 -1.52 -5.50 23.25
C LEU A 228 -2.00 -6.27 21.99
N PRO A 229 -3.27 -6.72 21.97
CA PRO A 229 -3.79 -7.59 20.92
C PRO A 229 -4.08 -6.80 19.64
N ILE A 230 -4.26 -7.49 18.51
CA ILE A 230 -4.62 -6.86 17.23
C ILE A 230 -5.88 -5.98 17.33
N GLY A 231 -6.84 -6.32 18.20
CA GLY A 231 -8.03 -5.51 18.42
C GLY A 231 -7.72 -4.08 18.89
N LEU A 232 -6.71 -3.91 19.74
CA LEU A 232 -6.23 -2.58 20.16
C LEU A 232 -5.67 -1.80 18.96
N LEU A 233 -4.83 -2.45 18.15
CA LEU A 233 -4.25 -1.85 16.95
C LEU A 233 -5.34 -1.43 15.95
N GLN A 234 -6.35 -2.28 15.77
CA GLN A 234 -7.49 -2.04 14.88
C GLN A 234 -8.33 -0.85 15.33
N ALA A 235 -8.60 -0.72 16.63
CA ALA A 235 -9.30 0.43 17.22
C ALA A 235 -8.56 1.76 16.96
N HIS A 236 -7.23 1.71 16.79
CA HIS A 236 -6.40 2.87 16.48
C HIS A 236 -5.98 2.95 14.99
N GLY A 237 -6.78 2.40 14.09
CA GLY A 237 -6.63 2.58 12.64
C GLY A 237 -5.67 1.58 11.94
N ILE A 238 -5.09 0.64 12.67
CA ILE A 238 -4.21 -0.41 12.11
C ILE A 238 -5.02 -1.69 11.89
N ARG A 239 -5.68 -1.78 10.73
CA ARG A 239 -6.50 -2.95 10.36
C ARG A 239 -5.73 -4.27 10.28
N SER A 240 -4.48 -4.21 9.82
CA SER A 240 -3.55 -5.34 9.79
C SER A 240 -2.09 -4.86 9.80
N VAL A 241 -1.18 -5.75 10.21
CA VAL A 241 0.28 -5.50 10.23
C VAL A 241 0.95 -6.47 9.25
N ARG A 242 1.10 -6.05 7.99
CA ARG A 242 1.74 -6.85 6.92
C ARG A 242 3.15 -6.36 6.57
N SER A 243 3.48 -5.14 6.97
CA SER A 243 4.79 -4.52 6.78
C SER A 243 5.10 -3.61 7.97
N ALA A 244 6.39 -3.29 8.15
CA ALA A 244 6.81 -2.26 9.09
C ALA A 244 6.09 -0.94 8.81
N ARG A 245 5.64 -0.25 9.86
CA ARG A 245 4.91 1.02 9.77
C ARG A 245 5.06 1.85 11.04
N LEU A 246 4.83 3.16 10.91
CA LEU A 246 4.75 4.05 12.07
C LEU A 246 3.49 3.74 12.90
N ALA A 247 3.62 3.82 14.22
CA ALA A 247 2.52 3.76 15.16
C ALA A 247 1.84 5.14 15.25
N PRO A 248 0.50 5.24 15.08
CA PRO A 248 -0.23 6.47 15.35
C PRO A 248 -0.03 6.92 16.80
N ALA A 249 0.10 8.24 17.04
CA ALA A 249 0.33 8.77 18.39
C ALA A 249 -0.75 8.33 19.41
N ALA A 250 -2.00 8.21 18.97
CA ALA A 250 -3.08 7.71 19.81
C ALA A 250 -2.86 6.26 20.26
N LEU A 251 -2.34 5.40 19.38
CA LEU A 251 -1.98 4.03 19.75
C LEU A 251 -0.80 4.01 20.73
N VAL A 252 0.21 4.86 20.53
CA VAL A 252 1.36 4.94 21.44
C VAL A 252 0.91 5.31 22.86
N ARG A 253 0.02 6.29 23.00
CA ARG A 253 -0.57 6.65 24.30
C ARG A 253 -1.37 5.50 24.93
N ALA A 254 -2.22 4.84 24.14
CA ALA A 254 -3.00 3.71 24.62
C ALA A 254 -2.14 2.50 25.05
N ILE A 255 -0.98 2.29 24.40
CA ILE A 255 0.00 1.29 24.84
C ILE A 255 0.59 1.71 26.19
N ALA A 256 1.08 2.96 26.31
CA ALA A 256 1.66 3.49 27.54
C ALA A 256 0.70 3.38 28.75
N GLU A 257 -0.58 3.72 28.56
CA GLU A 257 -1.63 3.58 29.59
C GLU A 257 -1.84 2.13 30.03
N ARG A 258 -1.73 1.17 29.12
CA ARG A 258 -1.92 -0.26 29.42
C ARG A 258 -0.70 -0.93 30.04
N THR A 259 0.50 -0.44 29.72
CA THR A 259 1.75 -1.05 30.16
C THR A 259 2.39 -0.33 31.34
N GLY A 260 1.86 0.85 31.72
CA GLY A 260 2.40 1.66 32.82
C GLY A 260 3.71 2.37 32.47
N CYS A 261 4.04 2.48 31.18
CA CYS A 261 5.30 3.06 30.71
C CYS A 261 5.08 4.50 30.27
N GLY A 262 5.22 5.44 31.20
CA GLY A 262 5.38 6.88 30.94
C GLY A 262 6.82 7.25 30.60
#